data_AF-M5UDK3-F1
#
_entry.id   AF-M5UDK3-F1
#
_cell.length_a   1.000
_cell.length_b   1.000
_cell.length_c   1.000
_cell.angle_alpha   90.00
_cell.angle_beta   90.00
_cell.angle_gamma   90.00
#
_symmetry.space_group_name_H-M   'P 1'
#
loop_
_entity.id
_entity.type
_entity.pdbx_description
1 polymer ?
#
loop_
_entity_poly.entity_id
_entity_poly.type
_entity_poly.pdbx_seq_one_letter_code
_entity_poly.pdbx_strand_id
1 'polypeptide(L)'
;MKRSQYRSGFTLLELLVVVGIIGVLIGLLLPAVQSAREAARRMSCSNSFRQIALGVAQYHDAFGHLPPHGTGTFSNANDPTNTNQFRLSFLVSIIPFVGEVPVWEAITEKQMGWLPNDVNMEESDDGMMGMGVL
;
A
#
# COMPACT_ATOMS: atom_id res chain seq x y z
N MET A 1 41.03 -45.00 36.85
CA MET A 1 39.70 -45.43 36.35
C MET A 1 39.53 -44.96 34.90
N LYS A 2 39.59 -45.86 33.91
CA LYS A 2 39.39 -45.52 32.49
C LYS A 2 37.92 -45.72 32.14
N ARG A 3 37.17 -44.64 31.89
CA ARG A 3 35.80 -44.74 31.37
C ARG A 3 35.86 -45.16 29.91
N SER A 4 35.41 -46.39 29.64
CA SER A 4 35.14 -46.89 28.29
C SER A 4 34.07 -46.00 27.64
N GLN A 5 34.46 -45.23 26.62
CA GLN A 5 33.50 -44.50 25.80
C GLN A 5 32.94 -45.46 24.75
N TYR A 6 31.70 -45.89 24.96
CA TYR A 6 30.93 -46.66 23.99
C TYR A 6 30.71 -45.76 22.76
N ARG A 7 31.37 -46.06 21.64
CA ARG A 7 31.09 -45.40 20.37
C ARG A 7 29.76 -45.96 19.85
N SER A 8 28.69 -45.16 19.85
CA SER A 8 27.45 -45.53 19.17
C SER A 8 27.69 -45.46 17.65
N GLY A 9 27.80 -46.61 17.00
CA GLY A 9 27.74 -46.70 15.55
C GLY A 9 26.32 -46.46 15.09
N PHE A 10 26.12 -45.50 14.20
CA PHE A 10 24.82 -45.22 13.58
C PHE A 10 24.46 -46.39 12.67
N THR A 11 23.34 -47.05 12.90
CA THR A 11 22.88 -48.09 11.99
C THR A 11 22.35 -47.44 10.72
N LEU A 12 22.63 -48.00 9.53
CA LEU A 12 22.07 -47.50 8.26
C LEU A 12 20.54 -47.40 8.32
N LEU A 13 19.91 -48.26 9.12
CA LEU A 13 18.48 -48.30 9.34
C LEU A 13 17.96 -47.10 10.14
N GLU A 14 18.67 -46.65 11.18
CA GLU A 14 18.31 -45.43 11.91
C GLU A 14 18.34 -44.20 11.00
N LEU A 15 19.30 -44.11 10.08
CA LEU A 15 19.38 -42.98 9.15
C LEU A 15 18.27 -43.05 8.10
N LEU A 16 18.02 -44.25 7.60
CA LEU A 16 17.00 -44.50 6.59
C LEU A 16 15.59 -44.17 7.09
N VAL A 17 15.25 -44.53 8.34
CA VAL A 17 13.92 -44.24 8.88
C VAL A 17 13.71 -42.74 9.06
N VAL A 18 14.75 -42.00 9.47
CA VAL A 18 14.67 -40.55 9.70
C VAL A 18 14.45 -39.82 8.38
N VAL A 19 15.23 -40.15 7.34
CA VAL A 19 15.03 -39.53 6.02
C VAL A 19 13.69 -39.93 5.41
N GLY A 20 13.22 -41.16 5.66
CA GLY A 20 11.88 -41.61 5.25
C GLY A 20 10.76 -40.79 5.89
N ILE A 21 10.82 -40.56 7.20
CA ILE A 21 9.82 -39.75 7.92
C ILE A 21 9.85 -38.30 7.41
N ILE A 22 11.05 -37.69 7.26
CA ILE A 22 11.19 -36.32 6.73
C ILE A 22 10.63 -36.22 5.30
N GLY A 23 10.89 -37.22 4.45
CA GLY A 23 10.39 -37.29 3.08
C GLY A 23 8.86 -37.34 3.01
N VAL A 24 8.21 -38.12 3.89
CA VAL A 24 6.74 -38.17 3.98
C VAL A 24 6.17 -36.84 4.44
N LEU A 25 6.76 -36.21 5.46
CA LEU A 25 6.32 -34.90 5.95
C LEU A 25 6.40 -33.83 4.85
N ILE A 26 7.53 -33.75 4.14
CA ILE A 26 7.73 -32.79 3.05
C ILE A 26 6.81 -33.10 1.85
N GLY A 27 6.62 -34.37 1.52
CA GLY A 27 5.74 -34.81 0.42
C GLY A 27 4.29 -34.37 0.61
N LEU A 28 3.81 -34.32 1.85
CA LEU A 28 2.47 -33.80 2.17
C LEU A 28 2.40 -32.27 2.18
N LEU A 29 3.51 -31.59 2.48
CA LEU A 29 3.58 -30.12 2.60
C LEU A 29 3.66 -29.42 1.23
N LEU A 30 4.37 -29.99 0.25
CA LEU A 30 4.60 -29.38 -1.07
C LEU A 30 3.31 -28.92 -1.82
N PRO A 31 2.28 -29.77 -1.98
CA PRO A 31 1.04 -29.34 -2.64
C PRO A 31 0.23 -28.33 -1.80
N ALA A 32 0.30 -28.41 -0.46
CA ALA A 32 -0.40 -27.49 0.44
C ALA A 32 0.20 -26.07 0.48
N VAL A 33 1.52 -25.92 0.26
CA VAL A 33 2.18 -24.61 0.24
C VAL A 33 1.73 -23.75 -0.95
N GLN A 34 1.38 -24.36 -2.08
CA GLN A 34 0.94 -23.63 -3.27
C GLN A 34 -0.46 -23.04 -3.11
N SER A 35 -1.39 -23.81 -2.55
CA SER A 35 -2.73 -23.31 -2.24
C SER A 35 -2.69 -22.19 -1.19
N ALA A 36 -1.82 -22.32 -0.18
CA ALA A 36 -1.59 -21.27 0.81
C ALA A 36 -1.01 -19.99 0.18
N ARG A 37 -0.07 -20.10 -0.77
CA ARG A 37 0.48 -18.94 -1.48
C ARG A 37 -0.56 -18.24 -2.34
N GLU A 38 -1.41 -18.99 -3.03
CA GLU A 38 -2.46 -18.40 -3.85
C GLU A 38 -3.51 -17.71 -2.97
N ALA A 39 -3.91 -18.34 -1.86
CA ALA A 39 -4.80 -17.73 -0.88
C ALA A 39 -4.20 -16.46 -0.29
N ALA A 40 -2.90 -16.44 0.02
CA ALA A 40 -2.20 -15.24 0.52
C ALA A 40 -2.17 -14.10 -0.53
N ARG A 41 -1.97 -14.41 -1.81
CA ARG A 41 -2.04 -13.40 -2.89
C ARG A 41 -3.44 -12.81 -3.02
N ARG A 42 -4.47 -13.65 -2.96
CA ARG A 42 -5.88 -13.20 -2.94
C ARG A 42 -6.19 -12.35 -1.72
N MET A 43 -5.72 -12.77 -0.55
CA MET A 43 -5.92 -12.06 0.71
C MET A 43 -5.23 -10.70 0.69
N SER A 44 -3.98 -10.63 0.21
CA SER A 44 -3.24 -9.37 0.06
C SER A 44 -3.98 -8.39 -0.86
N CYS A 45 -4.41 -8.84 -2.04
CA CYS A 45 -5.19 -8.01 -2.97
C CYS A 45 -6.51 -7.52 -2.37
N SER A 46 -7.27 -8.41 -1.70
CA SER A 46 -8.52 -8.05 -1.03
C SER A 46 -8.30 -7.05 0.10
N ASN A 47 -7.18 -7.14 0.80
CA ASN A 47 -6.85 -6.26 1.90
C ASN A 47 -6.42 -4.87 1.40
N SER A 48 -5.64 -4.81 0.30
CA SER A 48 -5.31 -3.54 -0.36
C SER A 48 -6.56 -2.82 -0.87
N PHE A 49 -7.50 -3.55 -1.48
CA PHE A 49 -8.77 -2.95 -1.92
C PHE A 49 -9.61 -2.44 -0.74
N ARG A 50 -9.64 -3.19 0.36
CA ARG A 50 -10.32 -2.78 1.60
C ARG A 50 -9.74 -1.48 2.16
N GLN A 51 -8.42 -1.29 2.13
CA GLN A 51 -7.79 -0.05 2.59
C GLN A 51 -8.22 1.16 1.73
N ILE A 52 -8.26 0.99 0.40
CA ILE A 52 -8.74 2.03 -0.51
C ILE A 52 -10.22 2.35 -0.24
N ALA A 53 -11.06 1.33 -0.09
CA ALA A 53 -12.49 1.51 0.17
C ALA A 53 -12.74 2.26 1.49
N LEU A 54 -11.98 1.94 2.54
CA LEU A 54 -12.05 2.67 3.82
C LEU A 54 -11.63 4.13 3.66
N GLY A 55 -10.57 4.41 2.91
CA GLY A 55 -10.15 5.80 2.65
C GLY A 55 -11.16 6.61 1.86
N VAL A 56 -11.83 6.00 0.88
CA VAL A 56 -12.92 6.64 0.14
C VAL A 56 -14.12 6.92 1.05
N ALA A 57 -14.47 5.99 1.94
CA ALA A 57 -15.56 6.20 2.89
C ALA A 57 -15.23 7.34 3.87
N GLN A 58 -14.01 7.38 4.42
CA GLN A 58 -13.55 8.47 5.29
C GLN A 58 -13.54 9.82 4.57
N TYR A 59 -13.13 9.86 3.29
CA TYR A 59 -13.20 11.06 2.47
C TYR A 59 -14.64 11.54 2.31
N HIS A 60 -15.57 10.64 2.00
CA HIS A 60 -16.99 10.97 1.89
C HIS A 60 -17.57 11.48 3.21
N ASP A 61 -17.21 10.88 4.34
CA ASP A 61 -17.67 11.33 5.66
C ASP A 61 -17.14 12.73 6.02
N ALA A 62 -15.94 13.09 5.57
CA ALA A 62 -15.34 14.40 5.82
C ALA A 62 -15.83 15.51 4.88
N PHE A 63 -15.98 15.22 3.58
CA PHE A 63 -16.26 16.22 2.54
C PHE A 63 -17.67 16.16 1.95
N GLY A 64 -18.46 15.13 2.28
CA GLY A 64 -19.85 14.98 1.81
C GLY A 64 -20.00 14.61 0.33
N HIS A 65 -18.91 14.29 -0.37
CA HIS A 65 -18.91 13.84 -1.75
C HIS A 65 -17.82 12.78 -2.00
N LEU A 66 -17.92 12.04 -3.09
CA LEU A 66 -16.90 11.07 -3.49
C LEU A 66 -15.63 11.79 -4.00
N PRO A 67 -14.45 11.17 -3.88
CA PRO A 67 -13.19 11.78 -4.30
C PRO A 67 -13.20 12.05 -5.81
N PRO A 68 -12.93 13.29 -6.25
CA PRO A 68 -12.98 13.66 -7.65
C PRO A 68 -11.82 13.02 -8.43
N HIS A 69 -12.11 12.53 -9.64
CA HIS A 69 -11.07 12.13 -10.59
C HIS A 69 -10.73 13.31 -11.51
N GLY A 70 -9.45 13.47 -11.81
CA GLY A 70 -8.99 14.51 -12.73
C GLY A 70 -8.85 15.89 -12.07
N THR A 71 -8.23 15.92 -10.89
CA THR A 71 -7.88 17.17 -10.20
C THR A 71 -6.47 17.64 -10.60
N GLY A 72 -6.00 18.78 -10.07
CA GLY A 72 -4.65 19.30 -10.29
C GLY A 72 -4.60 20.65 -11.02
N THR A 73 -3.39 21.13 -11.28
CA THR A 73 -3.15 22.42 -11.93
C THR A 73 -3.33 22.35 -13.44
N PHE A 74 -3.90 23.41 -14.01
CA PHE A 74 -3.97 23.66 -15.44
C PHE A 74 -3.53 25.09 -15.72
N SER A 75 -2.34 25.24 -16.32
CA SER A 75 -1.77 26.55 -16.65
C SER A 75 -1.71 26.77 -18.16
N ASN A 76 -1.07 25.86 -18.91
CA ASN A 76 -1.07 25.81 -20.37
C ASN A 76 -0.82 24.37 -20.86
N ALA A 77 -1.43 23.95 -21.96
CA ALA A 77 -1.32 22.56 -22.47
C ALA A 77 0.11 22.15 -22.88
N ASN A 78 1.01 23.11 -23.11
CA ASN A 78 2.37 22.87 -23.62
C ASN A 78 3.48 23.02 -22.57
N ASP A 79 3.14 23.20 -21.29
CA ASP A 79 4.13 23.39 -20.23
C ASP A 79 4.27 22.13 -19.34
N PRO A 80 5.14 21.17 -19.69
CA PRO A 80 5.28 19.91 -18.96
C PRO A 80 5.88 20.08 -17.56
N THR A 81 6.32 21.28 -17.19
CA THR A 81 7.05 21.50 -15.94
C THR A 81 6.15 21.90 -14.77
N ASN A 82 5.01 22.54 -15.03
CA ASN A 82 4.16 23.14 -13.97
C ASN A 82 2.66 22.87 -14.10
N THR A 83 2.27 21.94 -14.98
CA THR A 83 0.86 21.54 -15.11
C THR A 83 0.71 20.03 -15.06
N ASN A 84 -0.25 19.57 -14.27
CA ASN A 84 -0.67 18.18 -14.26
C ASN A 84 -1.85 17.94 -15.22
N GLN A 85 -2.32 18.97 -15.94
CA GLN A 85 -3.40 18.91 -16.93
C GLN A 85 -4.67 18.19 -16.46
N PHE A 86 -5.06 18.37 -15.19
CA PHE A 86 -6.16 17.62 -14.58
C PHE A 86 -5.99 16.08 -14.64
N ARG A 87 -4.76 15.56 -14.69
CA ARG A 87 -4.48 14.11 -14.78
C ARG A 87 -4.28 13.46 -13.41
N LEU A 88 -4.54 14.19 -12.35
CA LEU A 88 -4.28 13.74 -11.00
C LEU A 88 -5.39 12.76 -10.59
N SER A 89 -4.98 11.56 -10.15
CA SER A 89 -5.92 10.49 -9.83
C SER A 89 -6.66 10.77 -8.53
N PHE A 90 -7.90 10.29 -8.42
CA PHE A 90 -8.71 10.38 -7.19
C PHE A 90 -8.00 9.80 -5.96
N LEU A 91 -7.06 8.87 -6.20
CA LEU A 91 -6.22 8.29 -5.16
C LEU A 91 -5.47 9.35 -4.36
N VAL A 92 -5.06 10.46 -4.99
CA VAL A 92 -4.34 11.53 -4.28
C VAL A 92 -5.23 12.22 -3.27
N SER A 93 -6.51 12.45 -3.59
CA SER A 93 -7.47 13.04 -2.66
C SER A 93 -7.73 12.17 -1.42
N ILE A 94 -7.54 10.85 -1.52
CA ILE A 94 -7.68 9.93 -0.38
C ILE A 94 -6.35 9.59 0.31
N ILE A 95 -5.20 10.09 -0.18
CA ILE A 95 -3.89 9.90 0.46
C ILE A 95 -3.90 10.23 1.95
N PRO A 96 -4.46 11.36 2.45
CA PRO A 96 -4.44 11.64 3.89
C PRO A 96 -5.22 10.62 4.73
N PHE A 97 -6.11 9.83 4.11
CA PHE A 97 -6.92 8.81 4.78
C PHE A 97 -6.35 7.39 4.65
N VAL A 98 -5.57 7.12 3.59
CA VAL A 98 -5.01 5.78 3.29
C VAL A 98 -3.49 5.70 3.57
N GLY A 99 -2.80 6.84 3.63
CA GLY A 99 -1.33 6.92 3.70
C GLY A 99 -0.83 8.02 4.64
N GLU A 100 0.49 8.02 4.86
CA GLU A 100 1.14 8.90 5.82
C GLU A 100 1.02 10.39 5.45
N VAL A 101 0.63 11.21 6.45
CA VAL A 101 0.60 12.68 6.42
C VAL A 101 1.81 13.33 5.72
N PRO A 102 3.08 12.91 5.96
CA PRO A 102 4.24 13.52 5.30
C PRO A 102 4.25 13.38 3.76
N VAL A 103 3.63 12.34 3.19
CA VAL A 103 3.53 12.19 1.73
C VAL A 103 2.52 13.19 1.16
N TRP A 104 1.43 13.43 1.89
CA TRP A 104 0.46 14.46 1.52
C TRP A 104 1.13 15.84 1.54
N GLU A 105 1.78 16.18 2.65
CA GLU A 105 2.49 17.47 2.82
C GLU A 105 3.53 17.71 1.72
N ALA A 106 4.30 16.70 1.32
CA ALA A 106 5.28 16.85 0.23
C ALA A 106 4.65 17.13 -1.15
N ILE A 107 3.41 16.68 -1.38
CA ILE A 107 2.65 16.96 -2.61
C ILE A 107 2.05 18.37 -2.54
N THR A 108 1.53 18.77 -1.38
CA THR A 108 0.92 20.08 -1.17
C THR A 108 1.97 21.19 -1.25
N GLU A 109 3.11 21.02 -0.58
CA GLU A 109 4.22 21.99 -0.51
C GLU A 109 4.77 22.32 -1.91
N LYS A 110 5.00 21.30 -2.75
CA LYS A 110 5.49 21.52 -4.13
C LYS A 110 4.48 22.23 -5.02
N GLN A 111 3.18 22.07 -4.75
CA GLN A 111 2.15 22.78 -5.49
C GLN A 111 2.01 24.24 -5.04
N MET A 112 2.24 24.54 -3.76
CA MET A 112 2.18 25.90 -3.21
C MET A 112 3.36 26.79 -3.64
N GLY A 113 4.50 26.24 -4.04
CA GLY A 113 5.65 27.01 -4.55
C GLY A 113 5.40 27.81 -5.85
N TRP A 114 4.22 27.65 -6.47
CA TRP A 114 3.79 28.36 -7.68
C TRP A 114 2.65 29.36 -7.46
N LEU A 115 2.14 29.50 -6.23
CA LEU A 115 1.13 30.52 -5.92
C LEU A 115 1.83 31.89 -5.81
N PRO A 116 1.44 32.89 -6.61
CA PRO A 116 1.92 34.25 -6.39
C PRO A 116 1.37 34.74 -5.03
N ASN A 117 2.18 35.53 -4.30
CA ASN A 117 1.97 35.96 -2.91
C ASN A 117 0.74 36.87 -2.67
N ASP A 118 -0.25 36.87 -3.56
CA ASP A 118 -1.38 37.80 -3.60
C ASP A 118 -2.76 37.12 -3.64
N VAL A 119 -2.85 35.80 -3.54
CA VAL A 119 -4.15 35.13 -3.34
C VAL A 119 -4.54 35.25 -1.86
N ASN A 120 -5.15 36.40 -1.53
CA ASN A 120 -5.96 36.52 -0.33
C ASN A 120 -7.01 35.40 -0.33
N MET A 121 -7.15 34.72 0.81
CA MET A 121 -8.22 33.77 1.08
C MET A 121 -9.55 34.54 1.15
N GLU A 122 -10.07 34.96 0.01
CA GLU A 122 -11.42 35.51 -0.06
C GLU A 122 -12.38 34.32 -0.10
N GLU A 123 -13.06 34.13 1.02
CA GLU A 123 -14.14 33.20 1.25
C GLU A 123 -15.24 33.45 0.21
N SER A 124 -15.27 32.64 -0.86
CA SER A 124 -16.37 32.65 -1.83
C SER A 124 -17.50 31.79 -1.28
N ASP A 125 -18.64 32.43 -1.02
CA ASP A 125 -19.90 31.93 -0.44
C ASP A 125 -20.62 30.83 -1.27
N ASP A 126 -19.87 29.98 -1.99
CA ASP A 126 -20.42 29.03 -2.97
C ASP A 126 -20.49 27.59 -2.45
N GLY A 127 -20.09 27.34 -1.20
CA GLY A 127 -20.13 25.99 -0.58
C GLY A 127 -19.26 24.94 -1.29
N MET A 128 -18.52 25.34 -2.32
CA MET A 128 -17.54 24.53 -3.02
C MET A 128 -16.21 24.80 -2.34
N MET A 129 -15.82 23.90 -1.42
CA MET A 129 -14.44 23.85 -0.94
C MET A 129 -13.54 23.54 -2.14
N GLY A 130 -13.14 24.61 -2.85
CA GLY A 130 -12.04 24.60 -3.78
C GLY A 130 -10.82 24.22 -2.99
N MET A 131 -10.55 22.92 -2.91
CA MET A 131 -9.29 22.39 -2.43
C MET A 131 -8.22 22.66 -3.51
N GLY A 132 -7.93 23.95 -3.70
CA GLY A 132 -6.55 24.39 -3.68
C GLY A 132 -5.96 23.77 -2.43
N VAL A 133 -5.18 22.74 -2.68
CA VAL A 133 -4.57 21.89 -1.68
C VAL A 133 -3.98 22.78 -0.58
N LEU A 134 -4.51 22.66 0.66
CA LEU A 134 -4.01 23.35 1.85
C LEU A 134 -2.50 23.19 2.04
#